data_AF-A0A9D1ZMA8-F1
#
_entry.id   AF-A0A9D1ZMA8-F1
#
_cell.length_a   1.000
_cell.length_b   1.000
_cell.length_c   1.000
_cell.angle_alpha   90.00
_cell.angle_beta   90.00
_cell.angle_gamma   90.00
#
_symmetry.space_group_name_H-M   'P 1'
#
loop_
_entity.id
_entity.type
_entity.pdbx_description
1 polymer ?
#
loop_
_entity_poly.entity_id
_entity_poly.type
_entity_poly.pdbx_seq_one_letter_code
_entity_poly.pdbx_strand_id
1 'polypeptide(L)' 'MMTQLQMLQMFWNDWGNHDLEFYKVYVRCGAITKDEYKTVTGQNYEIQGA' A
#
# COMPACT_ATOMS: atom_id res chain seq x y z
N MET A 1 13.69 -0.72 -13.87
CA MET A 1 13.18 0.30 -12.93
C MET A 1 12.23 -0.42 -11.98
N MET A 2 12.27 -0.13 -10.68
CA MET A 2 11.45 -0.81 -9.68
C MET A 2 9.96 -0.49 -9.91
N THR A 3 9.06 -1.47 -9.73
CA THR A 3 7.62 -1.23 -9.84
C THR A 3 7.10 -0.47 -8.61
N GLN A 4 5.92 0.14 -8.73
CA GLN A 4 5.27 0.81 -7.60
C GLN A 4 5.06 -0.14 -6.41
N LEU A 5 4.61 -1.37 -6.67
CA LEU A 5 4.44 -2.41 -5.65
C LEU A 5 5.75 -2.72 -4.92
N GLN A 6 6.84 -2.93 -5.66
CA GLN A 6 8.15 -3.25 -5.07
C GLN A 6 8.69 -2.10 -4.20
N MET A 7 8.48 -0.85 -4.63
CA MET A 7 8.87 0.32 -3.84
C MET A 7 8.08 0.40 -2.52
N LEU A 8 6.78 0.13 -2.57
CA LEU A 8 5.93 0.13 -1.38
C LEU A 8 6.27 -1.02 -0.41
N GLN A 9 6.68 -2.18 -0.93
CA GLN A 9 7.20 -3.27 -0.10
C GLN A 9 8.51 -2.89 0.60
N MET A 10 9.39 -2.14 -0.06
CA MET A 10 10.62 -1.63 0.57
C MET A 10 10.30 -0.60 1.66
N PHE A 11 9.34 0.30 1.42
CA PHE A 11 8.90 1.26 2.44
C PHE A 11 8.32 0.59 3.68
N TRP A 12 7.58 -0.50 3.48
CA TRP A 12 7.00 -1.28 4.57
C TRP A 12 8.04 -2.09 5.32
N ASN A 13 8.85 -2.90 4.62
CA ASN A 13 9.74 -3.88 5.25
C ASN A 13 11.08 -3.29 5.71
N ASP A 14 11.66 -2.38 4.92
CA ASP A 14 13.01 -1.88 5.17
C ASP A 14 13.00 -0.51 5.86
N TRP A 15 12.04 0.35 5.54
CA TRP A 15 11.97 1.73 6.08
C TRP A 15 10.97 1.89 7.22
N GLY A 16 10.19 0.83 7.52
CA GLY A 16 9.28 0.80 8.66
C GLY A 16 8.10 1.78 8.57
N ASN A 17 7.73 2.22 7.36
CA ASN A 17 6.54 3.05 7.20
C ASN A 17 5.30 2.17 7.25
N HIS A 18 4.70 2.06 8.44
CA HIS A 18 3.51 1.25 8.67
C HIS A 18 2.20 2.05 8.70
N ASP A 19 2.22 3.30 8.21
CA ASP A 19 1.00 4.11 8.09
C ASP A 19 0.11 3.56 6.96
N LEU A 20 -1.02 2.95 7.31
CA LEU A 20 -1.96 2.37 6.35
C LEU A 20 -2.59 3.43 5.43
N GLU A 21 -2.82 4.66 5.91
CA GLU A 21 -3.43 5.71 5.08
C GLU A 21 -2.51 6.12 3.92
N PHE A 22 -1.19 6.09 4.15
CA PHE A 22 -0.19 6.30 3.10
C PHE A 22 -0.40 5.31 1.93
N TYR A 23 -0.52 4.01 2.21
CA TYR A 23 -0.72 3.00 1.16
C TYR A 23 -2.11 3.04 0.53
N LYS A 24 -3.14 3.45 1.27
CA LYS A 24 -4.49 3.62 0.73
C LYS A 24 -4.54 4.69 -0.36
N VAL A 25 -3.72 5.75 -0.28
CA VAL A 25 -3.60 6.76 -1.35
C VAL A 25 -3.20 6.12 -2.68
N TYR A 26 -2.24 5.18 -2.67
CA TYR A 26 -1.81 4.50 -3.90
C TYR A 26 -2.90 3.64 -4.52
N VAL A 27 -3.77 3.05 -3.70
CA VAL A 27 -4.97 2.36 -4.19
C VAL A 27 -5.95 3.36 -4.81
N ARG A 28 -6.22 4.49 -4.13
CA ARG A 28 -7.14 5.54 -4.62
C ARG A 28 -6.65 6.18 -5.93
N CYS A 29 -5.35 6.30 -6.12
CA CYS A 29 -4.72 6.80 -7.34
C CYS A 29 -4.65 5.76 -8.47
N GLY A 30 -5.08 4.51 -8.23
CA GLY A 30 -4.97 3.42 -9.20
C GLY A 30 -3.53 2.95 -9.45
N ALA A 31 -2.58 3.32 -8.58
CA ALA A 31 -1.18 2.97 -8.70
C ALA A 31 -0.88 1.55 -8.22
N ILE A 32 -1.72 1.02 -7.30
CA ILE A 32 -1.78 -0.39 -6.92
C ILE A 32 -3.24 -0.81 -6.74
N THR A 33 -3.51 -2.10 -6.79
CA THR A 33 -4.81 -2.71 -6.52
C THR A 33 -5.05 -2.92 -5.02
N LYS A 34 -6.30 -3.25 -4.66
CA LYS A 34 -6.68 -3.60 -3.28
C LYS A 34 -5.97 -4.87 -2.79
N ASP A 35 -5.71 -5.82 -3.68
CA ASP A 35 -4.99 -7.06 -3.35
C ASP A 35 -3.51 -6.78 -3.11
N GLU A 36 -2.90 -5.94 -3.94
CA GLU A 36 -1.52 -5.49 -3.77
C GLU A 36 -1.32 -4.70 -2.48
N TYR A 37 -2.30 -3.88 -2.08
CA TYR A 37 -2.29 -3.24 -0.76
C TYR A 37 -2.21 -4.27 0.39
N LYS A 38 -2.98 -5.36 0.28
CA LYS A 38 -2.92 -6.45 1.25
C LYS A 38 -1.59 -7.18 1.22
N THR A 39 -0.99 -7.34 0.03
CA THR A 39 0.36 -7.91 -0.10
C THR A 39 1.42 -7.05 0.58
N VAL A 40 1.31 -5.71 0.55
CA VAL A 40 2.25 -4.82 1.23
C VAL A 40 2.02 -4.77 2.73
N THR A 41 0.78 -4.56 3.15
CA THR A 41 0.46 -4.18 4.54
C THR A 41 -0.01 -5.35 5.41
N GLY A 42 -0.38 -6.48 4.80
CA GLY A 42 -1.08 -7.59 5.45
C GLY A 42 -2.55 -7.33 5.78
N GLN A 43 -3.06 -6.13 5.54
CA GLN A 43 -4.42 -5.71 5.88
C GLN A 43 -5.34 -5.70 4.66
N ASN A 44 -6.63 -5.99 4.84
CA ASN A 44 -7.60 -5.79 3.76
C ASN A 44 -7.77 -4.30 3.48
N TYR A 45 -7.96 -3.91 2.22
CA TYR A 45 -8.29 -2.53 1.89
C TYR A 45 -9.71 -2.21 2.33
N GLU A 46 -9.84 -1.52 3.46
CA GLU A 46 -11.10 -1.01 3.97
C GLU A 46 -11.19 0.49 3.71
N ILE A 47 -12.26 0.90 3.02
CA ILE A 47 -12.65 2.30 2.94
C ILE A 47 -13.46 2.54 4.22
N GLN A 48 -12.83 3.06 5.27
CA GLN A 48 -13.63 3.70 6.31
C GLN A 48 -14.38 4.85 5.63
N GLY A 49 -15.71 4.72 5.63
CA GLY A 49 -16.62 5.62 4.94
C GLY A 49 -16.53 7.05 5.43
N ALA A 50 -17.05 7.95 4.59
CA ALA A 50 -17.17 9.38 4.80
C ALA A 50 -17.75 9.78 6.18
#